data_AF-A0A2V7XQV8-F1
#
_entry.id   AF-A0A2V7XQV8-F1
#
_cell.length_a   1.000
_cell.length_b   1.000
_cell.length_c   1.000
_cell.angle_alpha   90.00
_cell.angle_beta   90.00
_cell.angle_gamma   90.00
#
_symmetry.space_group_name_H-M   'P 1'
#
loop_
_entity.id
_entity.type
_entity.pdbx_description
1 polymer ?
#
loop_
_entity_poly.entity_id
_entity_poly.type
_entity_poly.pdbx_seq_one_letter_code
_entity_poly.pdbx_strand_id
1 'polypeptide(L)'
;MTATRLLLVFSTAVLLAACREDTVPNGAWGGDHVLLTVTDNGARVEFNCAHGTLDHPLRLDDSGHFNVVGTFVPEHAGPVLRTEESRPARYTGRIDRDKIELMVTLEGQTGRGPYTVGLAKDPKLEKCR
;
A
#
# COMPACT_ATOMS: atom_id res chain seq x y z
N MET A 1 -36.12 59.71 4.50
CA MET A 1 -36.58 58.30 4.47
C MET A 1 -36.19 57.70 3.13
N THR A 2 -35.01 57.09 3.04
CA THR A 2 -34.60 56.28 1.89
C THR A 2 -33.94 55.03 2.46
N ALA A 3 -34.63 53.91 2.30
CA ALA A 3 -34.30 52.65 2.95
C ALA A 3 -33.26 51.88 2.14
N THR A 4 -32.13 51.62 2.79
CA THR A 4 -31.05 50.70 2.42
C THR A 4 -31.60 49.32 2.05
N ARG A 5 -31.26 48.81 0.85
CA ARG A 5 -31.39 47.38 0.51
C ARG A 5 -29.99 46.80 0.34
N LEU A 6 -29.46 46.30 1.45
CA LEU A 6 -28.25 45.48 1.48
C LEU A 6 -28.66 44.07 1.04
N LEU A 7 -28.37 43.70 -0.21
CA LEU A 7 -28.53 42.32 -0.68
C LEU A 7 -27.37 41.48 -0.10
N LEU A 8 -27.62 40.83 1.04
CA LEU A 8 -26.77 39.79 1.60
C LEU A 8 -26.80 38.58 0.67
N VAL A 9 -25.77 38.42 -0.15
CA VAL A 9 -25.51 37.17 -0.87
C VAL A 9 -24.95 36.18 0.15
N PHE A 10 -25.81 35.33 0.71
CA PHE A 10 -25.41 34.18 1.51
C PHE A 10 -24.77 33.13 0.59
N SER A 11 -23.46 33.26 0.34
CA SER A 11 -22.66 32.17 -0.23
C SER A 11 -22.60 31.04 0.80
N THR A 12 -23.45 30.02 0.63
CA THR A 12 -23.34 28.75 1.34
C THR A 12 -22.03 28.09 0.95
N ALA A 13 -21.02 28.19 1.83
CA ALA A 13 -19.81 27.40 1.71
C ALA A 13 -20.18 25.92 1.95
N VAL A 14 -20.31 25.15 0.87
CA VAL A 14 -20.45 23.70 0.95
C VAL A 14 -19.08 23.16 1.37
N LEU A 15 -18.93 22.86 2.66
CA LEU A 15 -17.80 22.11 3.19
C LEU A 15 -17.91 20.68 2.66
N LEU A 16 -17.23 20.42 1.53
CA LEU A 16 -16.96 19.07 1.05
C LEU A 16 -16.07 18.38 2.09
N ALA A 17 -16.68 17.69 3.05
CA ALA A 17 -15.97 16.74 3.87
C ALA A 17 -15.47 15.62 2.95
N ALA A 18 -14.17 15.60 2.68
CA ALA A 18 -13.55 14.47 2.00
C ALA A 18 -13.66 13.24 2.91
N CYS A 19 -14.37 12.21 2.46
CA CYS A 19 -14.27 10.89 3.07
C CYS A 19 -12.83 10.43 2.89
N ARG A 20 -12.06 10.42 3.97
CA ARG A 20 -10.76 9.77 3.94
C ARG A 20 -11.03 8.27 3.90
N GLU A 21 -10.52 7.58 2.88
CA GLU A 21 -10.55 6.13 2.88
C GLU A 21 -9.59 5.66 3.98
N ASP A 22 -10.11 4.90 4.94
CA ASP A 22 -9.35 4.35 6.07
C ASP A 22 -8.57 3.09 5.68
N THR A 23 -8.50 2.78 4.38
CA THR A 23 -7.83 1.60 3.81
C THR A 23 -7.13 1.94 2.51
N VAL A 24 -6.02 1.27 2.24
CA VAL A 24 -5.38 1.33 0.92
C VAL A 24 -6.34 0.83 -0.17
N PRO A 25 -6.51 1.55 -1.28
CA PRO A 25 -7.36 1.11 -2.39
C PRO A 25 -6.97 -0.26 -2.93
N ASN A 26 -7.98 -1.09 -3.19
CA ASN A 26 -7.80 -2.38 -3.83
C ASN A 26 -7.22 -2.26 -5.24
N GLY A 27 -6.51 -3.30 -5.68
CA GLY A 27 -5.95 -3.39 -7.02
C GLY A 27 -4.46 -3.64 -7.03
N ALA A 28 -3.89 -3.59 -8.23
CA ALA A 28 -2.45 -3.76 -8.45
C ALA A 28 -1.72 -2.43 -8.26
N TRP A 29 -0.61 -2.49 -7.53
CA TRP A 29 0.30 -1.38 -7.27
C TRP A 29 1.70 -1.82 -7.71
N GLY A 30 2.12 -1.38 -8.89
CA GLY A 30 3.41 -1.76 -9.48
C GLY A 30 4.51 -0.74 -9.21
N GLY A 31 5.74 -1.23 -9.11
CA GLY A 31 6.94 -0.42 -8.95
C GLY A 31 8.18 -1.15 -9.43
N ASP A 32 9.34 -0.54 -9.19
CA ASP A 32 10.62 -1.18 -9.47
C ASP A 32 10.88 -2.29 -8.44
N HIS A 33 11.09 -3.51 -8.92
CA HIS A 33 11.35 -4.72 -8.13
C HIS A 33 10.21 -5.17 -7.22
N VAL A 34 9.00 -4.64 -7.40
CA VAL A 34 7.86 -4.95 -6.54
C VAL A 34 6.52 -4.86 -7.28
N LEU A 35 5.63 -5.79 -6.95
CA LEU A 35 4.19 -5.71 -7.22
C LEU A 35 3.45 -5.95 -5.92
N LEU A 36 2.56 -5.04 -5.52
CA LEU A 36 1.64 -5.21 -4.40
C LEU A 36 0.21 -5.33 -4.95
N THR A 37 -0.48 -6.42 -4.68
CA THR A 37 -1.89 -6.61 -5.05
C THR A 37 -2.77 -6.55 -3.80
N VAL A 38 -3.52 -5.47 -3.65
CA VAL A 38 -4.37 -5.19 -2.48
C VAL A 38 -5.79 -5.70 -2.71
N THR A 39 -6.37 -6.27 -1.67
CA THR A 39 -7.73 -6.83 -1.60
C THR A 39 -8.40 -6.40 -0.29
N ASP A 40 -9.71 -6.63 -0.18
CA ASP A 40 -10.46 -6.33 1.04
C ASP A 40 -9.94 -7.04 2.29
N ASN A 41 -9.24 -8.17 2.13
CA ASN A 41 -8.79 -9.02 3.23
C ASN A 41 -7.28 -8.90 3.53
N GLY A 42 -6.55 -8.09 2.76
CA GLY A 42 -5.09 -7.98 2.85
C GLY A 42 -4.45 -7.85 1.49
N ALA A 43 -3.21 -8.31 1.34
CA ALA A 43 -2.50 -8.16 0.07
C ALA A 43 -1.54 -9.33 -0.23
N ARG A 44 -1.14 -9.43 -1.49
CA ARG A 44 0.00 -10.24 -1.93
C ARG A 44 1.10 -9.31 -2.41
N VAL A 45 2.35 -9.66 -2.15
CA VAL A 45 3.50 -8.93 -2.65
C VAL A 45 4.43 -9.87 -3.40
N GLU A 46 4.92 -9.41 -4.54
CA GLU A 46 5.97 -10.07 -5.30
C GLU A 46 7.19 -9.16 -5.39
N PHE A 47 8.36 -9.76 -5.21
CA PHE A 47 9.67 -9.16 -5.44
C PHE A 47 10.42 -9.98 -6.50
N ASN A 48 11.59 -9.49 -6.93
CA ASN A 48 12.46 -10.19 -7.88
C ASN A 48 12.78 -11.65 -7.45
N CYS A 49 13.04 -11.89 -6.17
CA CYS A 49 13.43 -13.22 -5.69
C CYS A 49 12.70 -13.61 -4.40
N ALA A 50 11.44 -13.20 -4.30
CA ALA A 50 10.58 -13.53 -3.19
C ALA A 50 9.12 -13.22 -3.50
N HIS A 51 8.24 -13.80 -2.70
CA HIS A 51 6.85 -13.36 -2.58
C HIS A 51 6.43 -13.35 -1.11
N GLY A 52 5.25 -12.83 -0.84
CA GLY A 52 4.70 -12.76 0.50
C GLY A 52 3.22 -12.42 0.55
N THR A 53 2.67 -12.51 1.75
CA THR A 53 1.30 -12.10 2.07
C THR A 53 1.30 -11.00 3.10
N LEU A 54 0.27 -10.15 3.06
CA LEU A 54 -0.13 -9.25 4.14
C LEU A 54 -1.50 -9.76 4.60
N ASP A 55 -1.58 -10.26 5.83
CA ASP A 55 -2.65 -11.17 6.25
C ASP A 55 -3.93 -10.47 6.72
N HIS A 56 -3.92 -9.14 6.71
CA HIS A 56 -5.04 -8.32 7.19
C HIS A 56 -5.25 -7.11 6.26
N PRO A 57 -6.46 -6.52 6.23
CA PRO A 57 -6.73 -5.31 5.46
C PRO A 57 -5.72 -4.21 5.79
N LEU A 58 -5.23 -3.50 4.76
CA LEU A 58 -4.25 -2.43 4.91
C LEU A 58 -4.94 -1.15 5.39
N ARG A 59 -5.34 -1.15 6.66
CA ARG A 59 -5.95 0.00 7.32
C ARG A 59 -4.92 1.11 7.52
N LEU A 60 -5.33 2.33 7.25
CA LEU A 60 -4.54 3.54 7.37
C LEU A 60 -4.81 4.22 8.71
N ASP A 61 -3.76 4.69 9.37
CA ASP A 61 -3.88 5.60 10.50
C ASP A 61 -4.12 7.06 10.06
N ASP A 62 -4.30 7.96 11.02
CA ASP A 62 -4.53 9.40 10.78
C ASP A 62 -3.39 10.08 10.00
N SER A 63 -2.22 9.46 9.93
CA SER A 63 -1.06 9.93 9.17
C SER A 63 -0.88 9.22 7.83
N GLY A 64 -1.79 8.32 7.45
CA GLY A 64 -1.75 7.58 6.19
C GLY A 64 -0.77 6.41 6.19
N HIS A 65 -0.42 5.86 7.36
CA HIS A 65 0.44 4.69 7.46
C HIS A 65 -0.37 3.42 7.70
N PHE A 66 0.10 2.30 7.14
CA PHE A 66 -0.35 0.96 7.51
C PHE A 66 0.79 0.16 8.12
N ASN A 67 0.44 -0.82 8.95
CA ASN A 67 1.37 -1.76 9.56
C ASN A 67 0.68 -3.12 9.69
N VAL A 68 1.10 -4.09 8.87
CA VAL A 68 0.43 -5.37 8.70
C VAL A 68 1.43 -6.51 8.85
N VAL A 69 1.06 -7.54 9.61
CA VAL A 69 1.81 -8.80 9.70
C VAL A 69 1.54 -9.67 8.49
N GLY A 70 2.50 -10.51 8.15
CA GLY A 70 2.42 -11.33 6.96
C GLY A 70 3.52 -12.36 6.87
N THR A 71 3.73 -12.85 5.65
CA THR A 71 4.76 -13.84 5.34
C THR A 71 5.74 -13.33 4.29
N PHE A 72 6.95 -13.88 4.28
CA PHE A 72 7.96 -13.66 3.28
C PHE A 72 8.62 -14.99 2.91
N VAL A 73 8.52 -15.37 1.65
CA VAL A 73 9.06 -16.60 1.08
C VAL A 73 10.16 -16.23 0.09
N PRO A 74 11.44 -16.52 0.38
CA PRO A 74 12.51 -16.38 -0.61
C PRO A 74 12.32 -17.38 -1.74
N GLU A 75 12.52 -16.91 -2.97
CA GLU A 75 12.51 -17.75 -4.16
C GLU A 75 13.95 -18.03 -4.61
N HIS A 76 14.10 -19.05 -5.43
CA HIS A 76 15.37 -19.38 -6.08
C HIS A 76 15.14 -19.67 -7.57
N ALA A 77 16.26 -19.78 -8.31
CA ALA A 77 16.25 -20.21 -9.69
C ALA A 77 15.67 -21.62 -9.86
N GLY A 78 14.94 -21.85 -10.95
CA GLY A 78 14.42 -23.18 -11.28
C GLY A 78 13.04 -23.48 -10.68
N PRO A 79 12.63 -24.76 -10.63
CA PRO A 79 11.28 -25.13 -10.18
C PRO A 79 11.05 -24.78 -8.72
N VAL A 80 9.85 -24.30 -8.40
CA VAL A 80 9.41 -24.08 -7.01
C VAL A 80 9.53 -25.39 -6.22
N LEU A 81 10.30 -25.36 -5.13
CA LEU A 81 10.45 -26.50 -4.24
C LEU A 81 9.36 -26.49 -3.16
N ARG A 82 8.92 -27.68 -2.72
CA ARG A 82 8.02 -27.81 -1.56
C ARG A 82 8.64 -27.32 -0.25
N THR A 83 9.95 -27.11 -0.22
CA THR A 83 10.73 -26.70 0.96
C THR A 83 11.05 -25.21 1.01
N GLU A 84 10.46 -24.38 0.14
CA GLU A 84 10.59 -22.92 0.30
C GLU A 84 10.02 -22.50 1.67
N GLU A 85 10.90 -22.06 2.56
CA GLU A 85 10.53 -21.74 3.93
C GLU A 85 9.90 -20.35 4.02
N SER A 86 8.62 -20.34 4.41
CA SER A 86 7.91 -19.12 4.77
C SER A 86 8.39 -18.59 6.11
N ARG A 87 8.70 -17.28 6.15
CA ARG A 87 9.15 -16.58 7.36
C ARG A 87 8.14 -15.50 7.75
N PRO A 88 7.88 -15.30 9.05
CA PRO A 88 7.10 -14.16 9.51
C PRO A 88 7.74 -12.83 9.06
N ALA A 89 6.90 -11.91 8.60
CA ALA A 89 7.30 -10.59 8.16
C ALA A 89 6.32 -9.51 8.63
N ARG A 90 6.82 -8.29 8.74
CA ARG A 90 6.04 -7.08 8.98
C ARG A 90 6.18 -6.15 7.79
N TYR A 91 5.05 -5.74 7.24
CA TYR A 91 4.96 -4.79 6.15
C TYR A 91 4.44 -3.47 6.68
N THR A 92 5.20 -2.40 6.47
CA THR A 92 4.77 -1.04 6.80
C THR A 92 4.79 -0.21 5.54
N GLY A 93 3.90 0.76 5.45
CA GLY A 93 4.00 1.73 4.38
C GLY A 93 3.22 2.98 4.64
N ARG A 94 3.49 3.98 3.80
CA ARG A 94 2.81 5.28 3.82
C ARG A 94 2.20 5.51 2.45
N ILE A 95 0.93 5.86 2.41
CA ILE A 95 0.25 6.26 1.17
C ILE A 95 0.26 7.78 1.01
N ASP A 96 0.54 8.25 -0.19
CA ASP A 96 0.31 9.63 -0.64
C ASP A 96 -0.34 9.57 -2.02
N ARG A 97 -1.65 9.88 -2.07
CA ARG A 97 -2.49 9.73 -3.26
C ARG A 97 -2.44 8.31 -3.83
N ASP A 98 -1.87 8.16 -5.01
CA ASP A 98 -1.73 6.94 -5.79
C ASP A 98 -0.35 6.29 -5.63
N LYS A 99 0.44 6.68 -4.61
CA LYS A 99 1.78 6.17 -4.35
C LYS A 99 1.91 5.59 -2.95
N ILE A 100 2.58 4.44 -2.82
CA ILE A 100 2.96 3.84 -1.53
C ILE A 100 4.48 3.70 -1.45
N GLU A 101 5.04 4.10 -0.30
CA GLU A 101 6.39 3.71 0.12
C GLU A 101 6.27 2.49 1.04
N LEU A 102 6.68 1.32 0.56
CA LEU A 102 6.54 0.02 1.23
C LEU A 102 7.89 -0.43 1.82
N MET A 103 7.87 -0.87 3.07
CA MET A 103 8.98 -1.52 3.77
C MET A 103 8.57 -2.92 4.20
N VAL A 104 9.50 -3.87 4.15
CA VAL A 104 9.31 -5.23 4.70
C VAL A 104 10.41 -5.54 5.69
N THR A 105 10.05 -6.05 6.86
CA THR A 105 11.01 -6.44 7.92
C THR A 105 10.74 -7.89 8.32
N LEU A 106 11.78 -8.71 8.29
CA LEU A 106 11.73 -10.07 8.81
C LEU A 106 12.21 -10.07 10.27
N GLU A 107 11.69 -10.98 11.08
CA GLU A 107 12.09 -11.09 12.48
C GLU A 107 13.62 -11.25 12.61
N GLY A 108 14.23 -10.43 13.49
CA GLY A 108 15.67 -10.43 13.73
C GLY A 108 16.53 -9.86 12.59
N GLN A 109 15.94 -9.31 11.53
CA GLN A 109 16.66 -8.72 10.39
C GLN A 109 16.37 -7.23 10.23
N THR A 110 17.28 -6.51 9.57
CA THR A 110 17.04 -5.14 9.11
C THR A 110 15.95 -5.13 8.03
N GLY A 111 15.11 -4.10 8.05
CA GLY A 111 14.09 -3.88 7.03
C GLY A 111 14.67 -3.68 5.63
N ARG A 112 13.90 -4.06 4.61
CA ARG A 112 14.19 -3.93 3.18
C ARG A 112 13.25 -2.91 2.55
N GLY A 113 13.76 -2.14 1.60
CA GLY A 113 13.07 -1.01 0.98
C GLY A 113 13.70 0.35 1.35
N PRO A 114 12.98 1.47 1.13
CA PRO A 114 11.59 1.52 0.68
C PRO A 114 11.45 1.14 -0.80
N TYR A 115 10.39 0.38 -1.09
CA TYR A 115 9.92 0.15 -2.45
C TYR A 115 8.81 1.15 -2.76
N THR A 116 8.90 1.82 -3.91
CA THR A 116 7.84 2.75 -4.34
C THR A 116 6.93 2.03 -5.32
N VAL A 117 5.63 1.94 -5.00
CA VAL A 117 4.61 1.41 -5.90
C VAL A 117 3.54 2.45 -6.20
N GLY A 118 2.98 2.40 -7.41
CA GLY A 118 1.88 3.26 -7.83
C GLY A 118 0.64 2.46 -8.25
N LEU A 119 -0.55 2.98 -7.95
CA LEU A 119 -1.81 2.33 -8.32
C LEU A 119 -1.91 2.15 -9.84
N ALA A 120 -2.28 0.95 -10.28
CA ALA A 120 -2.42 0.55 -11.68
C ALA A 120 -1.17 0.81 -12.54
N LYS A 121 0.03 0.86 -11.92
CA LYS A 121 1.30 0.88 -12.65
C LYS A 121 1.78 -0.53 -12.94
N ASP A 122 2.42 -0.71 -14.10
CA ASP A 122 3.09 -1.96 -14.43
C ASP A 122 4.33 -2.16 -13.54
N PRO A 123 4.52 -3.35 -12.95
CA PRO A 123 5.71 -3.64 -12.16
C PRO A 123 6.92 -3.94 -13.06
N LYS A 124 8.13 -3.61 -12.57
CA LYS A 124 9.39 -4.05 -13.18
C LYS A 124 10.02 -5.15 -12.31
N LEU A 125 9.56 -6.38 -12.51
CA LEU A 125 10.03 -7.56 -11.81
C LEU A 125 10.98 -8.38 -12.68
N GLU A 126 12.09 -8.79 -12.09
CA GLU A 126 12.97 -9.80 -12.66
C GLU A 126 13.02 -11.00 -11.72
N LYS A 127 12.40 -12.11 -12.12
CA LYS A 127 12.40 -13.33 -11.30
C LYS A 127 13.77 -13.99 -11.24
N CYS A 128 14.04 -14.75 -10.18
CA CYS A 128 15.32 -15.44 -10.02
C CYS A 128 15.68 -16.27 -11.25
N ARG A 129 16.93 -16.16 -11.69
CA ARG A 129 17.49 -16.86 -12.84
C ARG A 129 18.40 -17.99 -12.44
#